data_AF-A0A1G7SFU8-F1
#
_entry.id   AF-A0A1G7SFU8-F1
#
_cell.length_a   1.000
_cell.length_b   1.000
_cell.length_c   1.000
_cell.angle_alpha   90.00
_cell.angle_beta   90.00
_cell.angle_gamma   90.00
#
_symmetry.space_group_name_H-M   'P 1'
#
loop_
_entity.id
_entity.type
_entity.pdbx_description
1 polymer ?
#
loop_
_entity_poly.entity_id
_entity_poly.type
_entity_poly.pdbx_seq_one_letter_code
_entity_poly.pdbx_strand_id
1 'polypeptide(L)'
;MSVATKVIEASIDELPSWDTISQRLADHLGLSLVLDRERAAVQDAFLTAELDLEWTGVVVYEGDHFRRAGQPSDPIPVPPDALRRVAEAVWSLGWPSPGHKPSRSIHECFLALNGQYRHCDVYWAMHKYLKGNRLRVVRRNWMLLKNVEAVLADPTLTIEERAELERELEHDLVNDYVAWLDRRDVRKHLFTNGREADLYDRERQVIIEAKANHRDDVMVAHGMGQAMYYRSLDQLGPDDRIAVLLPGRPGDEVVRLLWVYDVGLIYRDDEAFKEEWP
;
A
#
# COMPACT_ATOMS: atom_id res chain seq x y z
N MET A 1 8.66 14.28 -18.92
CA MET A 1 8.47 12.96 -19.55
C MET A 1 9.60 12.05 -19.08
N SER A 2 9.28 10.94 -18.42
CA SER A 2 10.26 10.06 -17.78
C SER A 2 11.05 9.24 -18.81
N VAL A 3 12.18 8.64 -18.41
CA VAL A 3 12.93 7.68 -19.26
C VAL A 3 12.04 6.50 -19.64
N ALA A 4 11.28 5.96 -18.68
CA ALA A 4 10.37 4.84 -18.89
C ALA A 4 9.28 5.16 -19.93
N THR A 5 8.69 6.36 -19.86
CA THR A 5 7.69 6.83 -20.84
C THR A 5 8.25 6.75 -22.27
N LYS A 6 9.46 7.26 -22.49
CA LYS A 6 10.11 7.26 -23.81
C LYS A 6 10.41 5.84 -24.32
N VAL A 7 10.85 4.95 -23.42
CA VAL A 7 11.12 3.54 -23.77
C VAL A 7 9.85 2.84 -24.22
N ILE A 8 8.74 3.03 -23.50
CA ILE A 8 7.44 2.48 -23.90
C ILE A 8 7.04 3.09 -25.24
N GLU A 9 6.97 4.42 -25.36
CA GLU A 9 6.51 5.11 -26.58
C GLU A 9 7.27 4.71 -27.85
N ALA A 10 8.59 4.53 -27.75
CA ALA A 10 9.43 4.13 -28.87
C ALA A 10 9.21 2.68 -29.30
N SER A 11 8.65 1.84 -28.43
CA SER A 11 8.49 0.41 -28.64
C SER A 11 7.05 -0.05 -28.82
N ILE A 12 6.03 0.81 -28.62
CA ILE A 12 4.60 0.44 -28.74
C ILE A 12 4.30 -0.30 -30.04
N ASP A 13 4.80 0.20 -31.17
CA ASP A 13 4.48 -0.33 -32.49
C ASP A 13 5.15 -1.70 -32.76
N GLU A 14 6.09 -2.12 -31.91
CA GLU A 14 6.74 -3.44 -31.97
C GLU A 14 5.95 -4.52 -31.21
N LEU A 15 4.92 -4.14 -30.43
CA LEU A 15 4.15 -5.01 -29.54
C LEU A 15 5.06 -5.90 -28.63
N PRO A 16 6.03 -5.30 -27.91
CA PRO A 16 6.97 -6.06 -27.10
C PRO A 16 6.28 -6.68 -25.88
N SER A 17 6.81 -7.81 -25.42
CA SER A 17 6.40 -8.38 -24.12
C SER A 17 6.81 -7.47 -22.94
N TRP A 18 6.14 -7.62 -21.80
CA TRP A 18 6.48 -6.93 -20.55
C TRP A 18 7.95 -7.13 -20.15
N ASP A 19 8.49 -8.34 -20.32
CA ASP A 19 9.89 -8.66 -20.05
C ASP A 19 10.84 -7.88 -20.98
N THR A 20 10.46 -7.74 -22.25
CA THR A 20 11.24 -6.97 -23.23
C THR A 20 11.30 -5.49 -22.86
N ILE A 21 10.15 -4.90 -22.48
CA ILE A 21 10.11 -3.51 -22.02
C ILE A 21 10.92 -3.34 -20.73
N SER A 22 10.77 -4.27 -19.79
CA SER A 22 11.51 -4.26 -18.51
C SER A 22 13.02 -4.32 -18.73
N GLN A 23 13.50 -5.17 -19.65
CA GLN A 23 14.92 -5.26 -19.99
C GLN A 23 15.42 -3.95 -20.62
N ARG A 24 14.70 -3.40 -21.60
CA ARG A 24 15.06 -2.13 -22.23
C ARG A 24 15.10 -0.99 -21.22
N LEU A 25 14.16 -0.97 -20.28
CA LEU A 25 14.13 0.02 -19.22
C LEU A 25 15.30 -0.13 -18.25
N ALA A 26 15.62 -1.36 -17.85
CA ALA A 26 16.77 -1.67 -17.02
C ALA A 26 18.08 -1.18 -17.68
N ASP A 27 18.26 -1.47 -18.98
CA ASP A 27 19.43 -1.03 -19.75
C ASP A 27 19.56 0.50 -19.79
N HIS A 28 18.44 1.22 -19.99
CA HIS A 28 18.43 2.69 -20.01
C HIS A 28 18.68 3.33 -18.64
N LEU A 29 18.24 2.67 -17.56
CA LEU A 29 18.44 3.13 -16.19
C LEU A 29 19.79 2.68 -15.60
N GLY A 30 20.52 1.80 -16.28
CA GLY A 30 21.75 1.21 -15.76
C GLY A 30 21.50 0.28 -14.57
N LEU A 31 20.35 -0.42 -14.55
CA LEU A 31 19.90 -1.30 -13.48
C LEU A 31 19.96 -2.77 -13.91
N SER A 32 20.12 -3.68 -12.96
CA SER A 32 20.12 -5.12 -13.17
C SER A 32 18.80 -5.75 -12.72
N LEU A 33 18.13 -6.44 -13.64
CA LEU A 33 16.95 -7.24 -13.28
C LEU A 33 17.30 -8.47 -12.43
N VAL A 34 18.58 -8.84 -12.28
CA VAL A 34 19.00 -9.96 -11.42
C VAL A 34 18.92 -9.59 -9.94
N LEU A 35 19.08 -8.31 -9.60
CA LEU A 35 19.04 -7.83 -8.22
C LEU A 35 17.61 -7.42 -7.85
N ASP A 36 17.03 -8.02 -6.82
CA ASP A 36 15.61 -7.83 -6.45
C ASP A 36 15.24 -6.36 -6.22
N ARG A 37 16.11 -5.60 -5.55
CA ARG A 37 15.91 -4.16 -5.31
C ARG A 37 15.87 -3.36 -6.60
N GLU A 38 16.75 -3.65 -7.55
CA GLU A 38 16.84 -2.94 -8.82
C GLU A 38 15.71 -3.35 -9.77
N ARG A 39 15.34 -4.64 -9.77
CA ARG A 39 14.15 -5.15 -10.42
C ARG A 39 12.88 -4.44 -9.94
N ALA A 40 12.73 -4.27 -8.63
CA ALA A 40 11.59 -3.55 -8.06
C ALA A 40 11.55 -2.09 -8.57
N ALA A 41 12.69 -1.40 -8.58
CA ALA A 41 12.79 -0.03 -9.10
C ALA A 41 12.42 0.07 -10.59
N VAL A 42 12.85 -0.89 -11.42
CA VAL A 42 12.47 -0.96 -12.84
C VAL A 42 10.96 -1.17 -12.98
N GLN A 43 10.37 -2.07 -12.20
CA GLN A 43 8.95 -2.39 -12.25
C GLN A 43 8.09 -1.20 -11.78
N ASP A 44 8.51 -0.46 -10.77
CA ASP A 44 7.81 0.75 -10.31
C ASP A 44 7.88 1.88 -11.34
N ALA A 45 9.05 2.06 -11.98
CA ALA A 45 9.23 3.02 -13.07
C ALA A 45 8.36 2.66 -14.28
N PHE A 46 8.24 1.37 -14.59
CA PHE A 46 7.38 0.87 -15.65
C PHE A 46 5.90 1.14 -15.32
N LEU A 47 5.41 0.68 -14.16
CA LEU A 47 4.03 0.90 -13.69
C LEU A 47 3.66 2.39 -13.69
N THR A 48 4.56 3.26 -13.27
CA THR A 48 4.31 4.71 -13.29
C THR A 48 4.14 5.24 -14.72
N ALA A 49 5.01 4.82 -15.64
CA ALA A 49 4.98 5.29 -17.02
C ALA A 49 3.79 4.76 -17.81
N GLU A 50 3.40 3.49 -17.60
CA GLU A 50 2.22 2.92 -18.26
C GLU A 50 0.92 3.61 -17.83
N LEU A 51 0.78 3.90 -16.52
CA LEU A 51 -0.40 4.59 -15.99
C LEU A 51 -0.48 6.02 -16.53
N ASP A 52 0.65 6.73 -16.63
CA ASP A 52 0.72 8.09 -17.19
C ASP A 52 0.36 8.11 -18.69
N LEU A 53 0.88 7.17 -19.46
CA LEU A 53 0.60 7.06 -20.90
C LEU A 53 -0.86 6.71 -21.18
N GLU A 54 -1.46 5.80 -20.41
CA GLU A 54 -2.87 5.45 -20.59
C GLU A 54 -3.79 6.57 -20.09
N TRP A 55 -3.40 7.23 -19.00
CA TRP A 55 -4.12 8.39 -18.46
C TRP A 55 -4.21 9.54 -19.47
N THR A 56 -3.08 9.83 -20.13
CA THR A 56 -2.95 10.88 -21.15
C THR A 56 -3.50 10.49 -22.53
N GLY A 57 -3.98 9.24 -22.68
CA GLY A 57 -4.57 8.75 -23.93
C GLY A 57 -3.55 8.48 -25.03
N VAL A 58 -2.29 8.21 -24.68
CA VAL A 58 -1.25 7.82 -25.64
C VAL A 58 -1.35 6.32 -25.95
N VAL A 59 -1.62 5.51 -24.93
CA VAL A 59 -1.78 4.05 -25.05
C VAL A 59 -3.14 3.57 -24.56
N VAL A 60 -3.51 2.37 -25.01
CA VAL A 60 -4.63 1.58 -24.48
C VAL A 60 -4.11 0.16 -24.21
N TYR A 61 -4.54 -0.42 -23.08
CA TYR A 61 -4.30 -1.83 -22.79
C TYR A 61 -5.19 -2.74 -23.64
N GLU A 62 -4.59 -3.75 -24.24
CA GLU A 62 -5.29 -4.80 -24.97
C GLU A 62 -4.81 -6.16 -24.49
N GLY A 63 -5.51 -6.73 -23.51
CA GLY A 63 -5.11 -8.00 -22.91
C GLY A 63 -3.75 -7.88 -22.23
N ASP A 64 -2.72 -8.44 -22.86
CA ASP A 64 -1.36 -8.59 -22.35
C ASP A 64 -0.33 -7.64 -22.98
N HIS A 65 -0.75 -6.60 -23.70
CA HIS A 65 0.16 -5.61 -24.29
C HIS A 65 -0.49 -4.22 -24.40
N PHE A 66 0.29 -3.25 -24.87
CA PHE A 66 -0.19 -1.91 -25.21
C PHE A 66 -0.27 -1.72 -26.71
N ARG A 67 -1.19 -0.87 -27.13
CA ARG A 67 -1.17 -0.26 -28.46
C ARG A 67 -1.42 1.23 -28.38
N ARG A 68 -1.18 1.96 -29.48
CA ARG A 68 -1.57 3.36 -29.59
C ARG A 68 -3.09 3.51 -29.48
N ALA A 69 -3.51 4.55 -28.79
CA ALA A 69 -4.90 4.97 -28.78
C ALA A 69 -5.31 5.56 -30.14
N GLY A 70 -6.61 5.59 -30.41
CA GLY A 70 -7.20 6.21 -31.60
C GLY A 70 -8.28 5.37 -32.29
N GLN A 71 -8.65 4.22 -31.75
CA GLN A 71 -9.74 3.42 -32.29
C GLN A 71 -11.09 3.86 -31.69
N PRO A 72 -12.19 3.85 -32.46
CA PRO A 72 -13.53 4.19 -31.94
C PRO A 72 -14.01 3.29 -30.79
N SER A 73 -13.47 2.07 -30.69
CA SER A 73 -13.76 1.10 -29.64
C SER A 73 -12.92 1.28 -28.38
N ASP A 74 -12.01 2.28 -28.35
CA ASP A 74 -11.18 2.51 -27.18
C ASP A 74 -12.03 2.89 -25.95
N PRO A 75 -11.72 2.35 -24.76
CA PRO A 75 -12.44 2.68 -23.55
C PRO A 75 -12.35 4.18 -23.24
N ILE A 76 -13.50 4.78 -22.96
CA ILE A 76 -13.60 6.22 -22.67
C ILE A 76 -13.03 6.49 -21.27
N PRO A 77 -12.21 7.54 -21.11
CA PRO A 77 -11.71 7.95 -19.80
C PRO A 77 -12.82 8.15 -18.76
N VAL A 78 -12.67 7.50 -17.60
CA VAL A 78 -13.57 7.72 -16.46
C VAL A 78 -13.13 8.98 -15.70
N PRO A 79 -14.01 9.98 -15.51
CA PRO A 79 -13.63 11.19 -14.78
C PRO A 79 -13.43 10.89 -13.27
N PRO A 80 -12.61 11.69 -12.55
CA PRO A 80 -12.22 11.40 -11.17
C PRO A 80 -13.38 11.24 -10.16
N ASP A 81 -14.49 11.92 -10.38
CA ASP A 81 -15.73 11.85 -9.59
C ASP A 81 -16.54 10.57 -9.86
N ALA A 82 -16.37 9.96 -11.04
CA ALA A 82 -17.02 8.71 -11.42
C ALA A 82 -16.22 7.45 -11.06
N LEU A 83 -14.96 7.56 -10.63
CA LEU A 83 -14.10 6.42 -10.27
C LEU A 83 -14.71 5.49 -9.19
N ARG A 84 -15.63 6.00 -8.35
CA ARG A 84 -16.35 5.18 -7.37
C ARG A 84 -17.14 4.05 -8.03
N ARG A 85 -17.68 4.25 -9.23
CA ARG A 85 -18.40 3.20 -9.97
C ARG A 85 -17.47 2.08 -10.44
N VAL A 86 -16.23 2.43 -10.81
CA VAL A 86 -15.19 1.45 -11.17
C VAL A 86 -14.83 0.62 -9.94
N ALA A 87 -14.68 1.25 -8.77
CA ALA A 87 -14.40 0.55 -7.52
C ALA A 87 -15.51 -0.45 -7.15
N GLU A 88 -16.78 -0.07 -7.29
CA GLU A 88 -17.91 -0.99 -7.06
C GLU A 88 -17.96 -2.12 -8.10
N ALA A 89 -17.60 -1.85 -9.37
CA ALA A 89 -17.47 -2.89 -10.38
C ALA A 89 -16.36 -3.90 -10.02
N VAL A 90 -15.18 -3.42 -9.61
CA VAL A 90 -14.08 -4.28 -9.11
C VAL A 90 -14.53 -5.10 -7.90
N TRP A 91 -15.27 -4.47 -6.97
CA TRP A 91 -15.80 -5.17 -5.80
C TRP A 91 -16.79 -6.28 -6.17
N SER A 92 -17.63 -6.04 -7.17
CA SER A 92 -18.63 -6.99 -7.66
C SER A 92 -18.05 -8.25 -8.31
N LEU A 93 -16.75 -8.26 -8.66
CA LEU A 93 -16.06 -9.45 -9.18
C LEU A 93 -16.01 -10.63 -8.20
N GLY A 94 -16.26 -10.36 -6.91
CA GLY A 94 -16.25 -11.36 -5.84
C GLY A 94 -14.87 -11.53 -5.22
N TRP A 95 -14.85 -11.46 -3.89
CA TRP A 95 -13.67 -11.50 -3.04
C TRP A 95 -13.90 -12.43 -1.82
N PRO A 96 -13.00 -13.37 -1.51
CA PRO A 96 -11.87 -13.79 -2.35
C PRO A 96 -12.34 -14.35 -3.71
N SER A 97 -11.42 -14.44 -4.68
CA SER A 97 -11.74 -15.03 -5.98
C SER A 97 -12.24 -16.46 -5.79
N PRO A 98 -13.37 -16.87 -6.40
CA PRO A 98 -13.78 -18.26 -6.39
C PRO A 98 -12.69 -19.14 -7.01
N GLY A 99 -12.23 -20.15 -6.27
CA GLY A 99 -11.47 -21.27 -6.84
C GLY A 99 -9.98 -21.32 -6.56
N HIS A 100 -9.17 -20.24 -6.61
CA HIS A 100 -7.71 -20.46 -6.64
C HIS A 100 -6.74 -19.42 -6.00
N LYS A 101 -7.19 -18.28 -5.45
CA LYS A 101 -6.30 -17.44 -4.59
C LYS A 101 -7.14 -16.46 -3.76
N PRO A 102 -6.84 -16.23 -2.46
CA PRO A 102 -7.54 -15.22 -1.66
C PRO A 102 -7.14 -13.78 -2.03
N SER A 103 -6.72 -13.54 -3.26
CA SER A 103 -6.24 -12.25 -3.76
C SER A 103 -6.38 -12.15 -5.28
N ARG A 104 -6.28 -10.92 -5.82
CA ARG A 104 -6.16 -10.62 -7.25
C ARG A 104 -5.18 -9.49 -7.48
N SER A 105 -4.46 -9.48 -8.58
CA SER A 105 -3.74 -8.31 -9.06
C SER A 105 -4.69 -7.28 -9.70
N ILE A 106 -4.21 -6.06 -9.91
CA ILE A 106 -4.95 -5.02 -10.65
C ILE A 106 -5.23 -5.49 -12.08
N HIS A 107 -4.24 -6.13 -12.70
CA HIS A 107 -4.36 -6.69 -14.04
C HIS A 107 -5.45 -7.77 -14.13
N GLU A 108 -5.52 -8.69 -13.17
CA GLU A 108 -6.61 -9.70 -13.12
C GLU A 108 -7.98 -9.04 -12.93
N CYS A 109 -8.08 -7.95 -12.15
CA CYS A 109 -9.32 -7.20 -12.01
C CYS A 109 -9.70 -6.51 -13.33
N PHE A 110 -8.74 -5.90 -14.01
CA PHE A 110 -8.92 -5.27 -15.31
C PHE A 110 -9.41 -6.27 -16.37
N LEU A 111 -8.76 -7.43 -16.49
CA LEU A 111 -9.18 -8.49 -17.42
C LEU A 111 -10.59 -9.00 -17.10
N ALA A 112 -10.92 -9.18 -15.81
CA ALA A 112 -12.24 -9.65 -15.39
C ALA A 112 -13.37 -8.63 -15.64
N LEU A 113 -13.03 -7.34 -15.79
CA LEU A 113 -13.97 -6.29 -16.20
C LEU A 113 -14.14 -6.19 -17.72
N ASN A 114 -13.48 -7.07 -18.48
CA ASN A 114 -13.69 -7.31 -19.91
C ASN A 114 -13.67 -6.03 -20.77
N GLY A 115 -12.66 -5.19 -20.56
CA GLY A 115 -12.43 -3.97 -21.36
C GLY A 115 -13.43 -2.83 -21.12
N GLN A 116 -14.30 -2.92 -20.11
CA GLN A 116 -15.24 -1.84 -19.77
C GLN A 116 -14.55 -0.56 -19.28
N TYR A 117 -13.36 -0.70 -18.69
CA TYR A 117 -12.60 0.39 -18.10
C TYR A 117 -11.14 0.30 -18.53
N ARG A 118 -10.46 1.45 -18.59
CA ARG A 118 -8.99 1.49 -18.76
C ARG A 118 -8.31 0.86 -17.55
N HIS A 119 -7.11 0.32 -17.74
CA HIS A 119 -6.34 -0.27 -16.64
C HIS A 119 -6.02 0.78 -15.57
N CYS A 120 -5.68 2.02 -15.96
CA CYS A 120 -5.41 3.13 -15.06
C CYS A 120 -6.65 3.54 -14.25
N ASP A 121 -7.85 3.49 -14.82
CA ASP A 121 -9.09 3.78 -14.08
C ASP A 121 -9.34 2.72 -13.00
N VAL A 122 -9.07 1.44 -13.30
CA VAL A 122 -9.12 0.35 -12.32
C VAL A 122 -8.08 0.56 -11.22
N TYR A 123 -6.83 0.86 -11.59
CA TYR A 123 -5.74 1.16 -10.66
C TYR A 123 -6.13 2.27 -9.67
N TRP A 124 -6.55 3.42 -10.18
CA TRP A 124 -6.89 4.58 -9.36
C TRP A 124 -8.13 4.34 -8.51
N ALA A 125 -9.15 3.65 -9.03
CA ALA A 125 -10.35 3.31 -8.27
C ALA A 125 -10.03 2.36 -7.10
N MET A 126 -9.19 1.35 -7.33
CA MET A 126 -8.74 0.43 -6.29
C MET A 126 -7.94 1.17 -5.21
N HIS A 127 -6.95 1.97 -5.59
CA HIS A 127 -6.15 2.75 -4.65
C HIS A 127 -6.97 3.77 -3.86
N LYS A 128 -7.91 4.46 -4.51
CA LYS A 128 -8.66 5.55 -3.88
C LYS A 128 -9.82 5.08 -2.99
N TYR A 129 -10.52 4.03 -3.38
CA TYR A 129 -11.78 3.65 -2.71
C TYR A 129 -11.74 2.26 -2.06
N LEU A 130 -10.84 1.37 -2.48
CA LEU A 130 -10.78 0.01 -1.94
C LEU A 130 -9.58 -0.20 -1.01
N LYS A 131 -8.41 0.41 -1.30
CA LYS A 131 -7.20 0.26 -0.48
C LYS A 131 -7.47 0.74 0.94
N GLY A 132 -7.19 -0.15 1.88
CA GLY A 132 -7.33 0.06 3.29
C GLY A 132 -8.78 0.03 3.82
N ASN A 133 -9.79 0.27 2.99
CA ASN A 133 -11.19 0.17 3.40
C ASN A 133 -11.69 -1.29 3.27
N ARG A 134 -11.72 -1.82 2.04
CA ARG A 134 -12.21 -3.18 1.75
C ARG A 134 -11.09 -4.15 1.41
N LEU A 135 -10.02 -3.65 0.78
CA LEU A 135 -8.92 -4.42 0.24
C LEU A 135 -7.58 -3.90 0.76
N ARG A 136 -6.56 -4.75 0.71
CA ARG A 136 -5.17 -4.39 1.01
C ARG A 136 -4.23 -4.99 -0.01
N VAL A 137 -3.14 -4.29 -0.31
CA VAL A 137 -2.08 -4.78 -1.18
C VAL A 137 -1.03 -5.50 -0.35
N VAL A 138 -0.69 -6.72 -0.74
CA VAL A 138 0.37 -7.54 -0.17
C VAL A 138 1.15 -8.12 -1.34
N ARG A 139 2.46 -7.83 -1.45
CA ARG A 139 3.29 -8.32 -2.58
C ARG A 139 2.61 -8.14 -3.94
N ARG A 140 2.06 -6.94 -4.21
CA ARG A 140 1.29 -6.55 -5.41
C ARG A 140 -0.06 -7.25 -5.64
N ASN A 141 -0.49 -8.10 -4.72
CA ASN A 141 -1.78 -8.75 -4.76
C ASN A 141 -2.76 -8.05 -3.82
N TRP A 142 -3.94 -7.76 -4.32
CA TRP A 142 -5.03 -7.19 -3.54
C TRP A 142 -5.81 -8.30 -2.86
N MET A 143 -6.16 -8.15 -1.60
CA MET A 143 -6.92 -9.14 -0.83
C MET A 143 -7.82 -8.47 0.20
N LEU A 144 -8.78 -9.20 0.76
CA LEU A 144 -9.66 -8.65 1.80
C LEU A 144 -8.86 -8.24 3.04
N LEU A 145 -9.17 -7.07 3.59
CA LEU A 145 -8.53 -6.59 4.82
C LEU A 145 -8.67 -7.59 5.98
N LYS A 146 -9.84 -8.21 6.13
CA LYS A 146 -10.09 -9.23 7.16
C LYS A 146 -9.25 -10.51 7.01
N ASN A 147 -8.65 -10.74 5.85
CA ASN A 147 -7.82 -11.93 5.61
C ASN A 147 -6.35 -11.68 6.00
N VAL A 148 -5.95 -10.46 6.38
CA VAL A 148 -4.56 -10.17 6.79
C VAL A 148 -4.14 -11.07 7.94
N GLU A 149 -5.01 -11.30 8.91
CA GLU A 149 -4.76 -12.24 10.01
C GLU A 149 -4.56 -13.67 9.53
N ALA A 150 -5.34 -14.12 8.54
CA ALA A 150 -5.20 -15.46 7.98
C ALA A 150 -3.89 -15.62 7.19
N VAL A 151 -3.46 -14.57 6.48
CA VAL A 151 -2.17 -14.56 5.77
C VAL A 151 -1.02 -14.51 6.75
N LEU A 152 -1.09 -13.63 7.75
CA LEU A 152 -0.13 -13.65 8.85
C LEU A 152 -0.19 -14.98 9.59
N ALA A 153 -1.31 -15.66 9.73
CA ALA A 153 -1.36 -16.98 10.39
C ALA A 153 -0.89 -18.14 9.50
N ASP A 154 -0.55 -17.90 8.22
CA ASP A 154 -0.17 -18.96 7.29
C ASP A 154 1.13 -19.66 7.76
N PRO A 155 1.07 -20.96 8.07
CA PRO A 155 2.23 -21.72 8.55
C PRO A 155 3.27 -22.01 7.45
N THR A 156 2.93 -21.77 6.18
CA THR A 156 3.83 -21.98 5.05
C THR A 156 4.75 -20.79 4.80
N LEU A 157 4.45 -19.62 5.37
CA LEU A 157 5.35 -18.47 5.33
C LEU A 157 6.59 -18.76 6.15
N THR A 158 7.76 -18.56 5.53
CA THR A 158 9.02 -18.55 6.28
C THR A 158 9.04 -17.36 7.26
N ILE A 159 9.94 -17.42 8.25
CA ILE A 159 10.12 -16.33 9.22
C ILE A 159 10.47 -15.02 8.51
N GLU A 160 11.32 -15.08 7.49
CA GLU A 160 11.76 -13.92 6.72
C GLU A 160 10.59 -13.31 5.93
N GLU A 161 9.79 -14.14 5.27
CA GLU A 161 8.63 -13.67 4.51
C GLU A 161 7.54 -13.07 5.40
N ARG A 162 7.32 -13.66 6.59
CA ARG A 162 6.41 -13.10 7.59
C ARG A 162 6.89 -11.73 8.07
N ALA A 163 8.18 -11.61 8.41
CA ALA A 163 8.74 -10.35 8.89
C ALA A 163 8.78 -9.27 7.80
N GLU A 164 8.98 -9.66 6.53
CA GLU A 164 8.81 -8.75 5.39
C GLU A 164 7.35 -8.30 5.24
N LEU A 165 6.41 -9.23 5.30
CA LEU A 165 4.99 -8.95 5.22
C LEU A 165 4.52 -8.01 6.34
N GLU A 166 4.89 -8.27 7.59
CA GLU A 166 4.57 -7.41 8.73
C GLU A 166 5.10 -5.99 8.51
N ARG A 167 6.34 -5.83 8.02
CA ARG A 167 6.92 -4.52 7.70
C ARG A 167 6.17 -3.80 6.57
N GLU A 168 5.78 -4.50 5.51
CA GLU A 168 4.95 -3.92 4.45
C GLU A 168 3.60 -3.43 5.00
N LEU A 169 2.97 -4.23 5.87
CA LEU A 169 1.70 -3.89 6.50
C LEU A 169 1.82 -2.73 7.51
N GLU A 170 2.91 -2.63 8.24
CA GLU A 170 3.16 -1.48 9.13
C GLU A 170 3.40 -0.21 8.30
N HIS A 171 4.23 -0.30 7.24
CA HIS A 171 4.54 0.84 6.37
C HIS A 171 3.32 1.39 5.64
N ASP A 172 2.48 0.53 5.06
CA ASP A 172 1.24 0.94 4.40
C ASP A 172 0.27 1.62 5.39
N LEU A 173 0.19 1.12 6.64
CA LEU A 173 -0.68 1.70 7.66
C LEU A 173 -0.21 3.09 8.07
N VAL A 174 1.11 3.28 8.19
CA VAL A 174 1.76 4.58 8.43
C VAL A 174 1.45 5.56 7.29
N ASN A 175 1.61 5.14 6.04
CA ASN A 175 1.33 6.00 4.88
C ASN A 175 -0.14 6.42 4.82
N ASP A 176 -1.07 5.49 5.04
CA ASP A 176 -2.50 5.77 5.07
C ASP A 176 -2.85 6.77 6.20
N TYR A 177 -2.24 6.61 7.38
CA TYR A 177 -2.46 7.52 8.51
C TYR A 177 -1.90 8.93 8.26
N VAL A 178 -0.69 9.04 7.70
CA VAL A 178 -0.09 10.34 7.34
C VAL A 178 -0.92 11.04 6.27
N ALA A 179 -1.39 10.31 5.26
CA ALA A 179 -2.26 10.85 4.22
C ALA A 179 -3.61 11.32 4.78
N TRP A 180 -4.19 10.58 5.72
CA TRP A 180 -5.43 10.98 6.41
C TRP A 180 -5.26 12.20 7.30
N LEU A 181 -4.14 12.31 8.02
CA LEU A 181 -3.85 13.48 8.85
C LEU A 181 -3.69 14.77 8.04
N ASP A 182 -3.23 14.67 6.79
CA ASP A 182 -2.91 15.79 5.90
C ASP A 182 -1.97 16.84 6.55
N ARG A 183 -0.96 16.36 7.29
CA ARG A 183 -0.01 17.21 8.03
C ARG A 183 1.42 16.92 7.61
N ARG A 184 2.19 18.00 7.40
CA ARG A 184 3.58 17.92 6.91
C ARG A 184 4.61 17.59 7.99
N ASP A 185 4.27 17.77 9.26
CA ASP A 185 5.21 17.66 10.39
C ASP A 185 5.21 16.28 11.06
N VAL A 186 4.58 15.28 10.43
CA VAL A 186 4.54 13.89 10.90
C VAL A 186 5.47 13.05 10.03
N ARG A 187 6.52 12.51 10.65
CA ARG A 187 7.61 11.82 9.92
C ARG A 187 8.27 10.77 10.78
N LYS A 188 8.96 9.83 10.14
CA LYS A 188 9.91 8.92 10.80
C LYS A 188 10.92 9.70 11.63
N HIS A 189 11.28 9.16 12.80
CA HIS A 189 12.25 9.80 13.70
C HIS A 189 13.39 8.84 14.03
N LEU A 190 14.60 9.17 13.56
CA LEU A 190 15.82 8.42 13.86
C LEU A 190 16.44 8.92 15.17
N PHE A 191 16.53 8.03 16.15
CA PHE A 191 17.18 8.25 17.42
C PHE A 191 18.70 8.03 17.33
N THR A 192 19.43 8.46 18.36
CA THR A 192 20.91 8.50 18.41
C THR A 192 21.50 7.11 18.57
N ASN A 193 20.71 6.18 19.10
CA ASN A 193 21.05 4.76 19.16
C ASN A 193 20.83 4.03 17.81
N GLY A 194 20.47 4.75 16.75
CA GLY A 194 20.22 4.22 15.42
C GLY A 194 18.87 3.52 15.26
N ARG A 195 18.00 3.55 16.28
CA ARG A 195 16.60 3.08 16.15
C ARG A 195 15.74 4.16 15.52
N GLU A 196 14.68 3.74 14.84
CA GLU A 196 13.73 4.65 14.18
C GLU A 196 12.34 4.35 14.71
N ALA A 197 11.63 5.40 15.16
CA ALA A 197 10.19 5.31 15.38
C ALA A 197 9.46 5.39 14.03
N ASP A 198 8.35 4.67 13.92
CA ASP A 198 7.55 4.66 12.71
C ASP A 198 7.08 6.07 12.35
N LEU A 199 6.58 6.82 13.34
CA LEU A 199 6.25 8.23 13.21
C LEU A 199 6.52 9.01 14.49
N TYR A 200 6.84 10.29 14.32
CA TYR A 200 6.83 11.31 15.35
C TYR A 200 6.03 12.52 14.85
N ASP A 201 4.92 12.83 15.52
CA ASP A 201 4.18 14.07 15.33
C ASP A 201 4.79 15.13 16.22
N ARG A 202 5.58 16.02 15.62
CA ARG A 202 6.31 17.06 16.35
C ARG A 202 5.39 18.12 16.95
N GLU A 203 4.26 18.41 16.31
CA GLU A 203 3.36 19.47 16.77
C GLU A 203 2.55 18.99 17.99
N ARG A 204 2.15 17.71 18.00
CA ARG A 204 1.46 17.10 19.14
C ARG A 204 2.40 16.46 20.16
N GLN A 205 3.70 16.41 19.86
CA GLN A 205 4.71 15.72 20.66
C GLN A 205 4.32 14.25 20.93
N VAL A 206 4.03 13.51 19.86
CA VAL A 206 3.59 12.10 19.94
C VAL A 206 4.53 11.19 19.18
N ILE A 207 5.06 10.17 19.85
CA ILE A 207 5.73 9.01 19.22
C ILE A 207 4.68 7.97 18.89
N ILE A 208 4.67 7.47 17.66
CA ILE A 208 3.67 6.52 17.18
C ILE A 208 4.38 5.31 16.60
N GLU A 209 4.06 4.13 17.14
CA GLU A 209 4.54 2.84 16.63
C GLU A 209 3.40 2.08 15.95
N ALA A 210 3.62 1.65 14.71
CA ALA A 210 2.64 0.88 13.95
C ALA A 210 2.81 -0.63 14.22
N LYS A 211 1.69 -1.35 14.20
CA LYS A 211 1.70 -2.82 14.23
C LYS A 211 0.77 -3.40 13.18
N ALA A 212 1.22 -4.48 12.55
CA ALA A 212 0.50 -5.11 11.43
C ALA A 212 -0.81 -5.80 11.84
N ASN A 213 -0.98 -6.16 13.12
CA ASN A 213 -2.14 -6.92 13.61
C ASN A 213 -2.67 -6.35 14.93
N HIS A 214 -3.97 -6.05 14.97
CA HIS A 214 -4.67 -5.54 16.15
C HIS A 214 -5.28 -6.63 17.03
N ARG A 215 -5.36 -7.88 16.54
CA ARG A 215 -5.91 -9.03 17.28
C ARG A 215 -4.82 -9.89 17.94
N ASP A 216 -3.55 -9.58 17.68
CA ASP A 216 -2.43 -10.19 18.36
C ASP A 216 -1.99 -9.29 19.52
N ASP A 217 -2.47 -9.62 20.72
CA ASP A 217 -2.20 -8.86 21.94
C ASP A 217 -0.69 -8.73 22.23
N VAL A 218 0.10 -9.75 21.88
CA VAL A 218 1.56 -9.75 22.06
C VAL A 218 2.19 -8.73 21.13
N MET A 219 1.74 -8.67 19.87
CA MET A 219 2.20 -7.69 18.90
C MET A 219 1.84 -6.25 19.32
N VAL A 220 0.63 -6.02 19.83
CA VAL A 220 0.23 -4.70 20.35
C VAL A 220 1.09 -4.31 21.56
N ALA A 221 1.28 -5.22 22.52
CA ALA A 221 2.14 -4.99 23.68
C ALA A 221 3.60 -4.74 23.29
N HIS A 222 4.08 -5.39 22.22
CA HIS A 222 5.41 -5.13 21.67
C HIS A 222 5.52 -3.70 21.13
N GLY A 223 4.51 -3.22 20.38
CA GLY A 223 4.47 -1.81 19.92
C GLY A 223 4.44 -0.80 21.06
N MET A 224 3.66 -1.07 22.10
CA MET A 224 3.68 -0.28 23.34
C MET A 224 5.08 -0.23 23.96
N GLY A 225 5.75 -1.38 24.09
CA GLY A 225 7.11 -1.47 24.64
C GLY A 225 8.14 -0.69 23.82
N GLN A 226 8.04 -0.72 22.48
CA GLN A 226 8.91 0.06 21.58
C GLN A 226 8.69 1.58 21.79
N ALA A 227 7.44 2.04 21.80
CA ALA A 227 7.13 3.45 21.99
C ALA A 227 7.58 3.96 23.38
N MET A 228 7.34 3.17 24.43
CA MET A 228 7.83 3.46 25.80
C MET A 228 9.36 3.55 25.85
N TYR A 229 10.06 2.63 25.16
CA TYR A 229 11.51 2.67 25.07
C TYR A 229 11.99 3.96 24.41
N TYR A 230 11.35 4.39 23.32
CA TYR A 230 11.69 5.64 22.64
C TYR A 230 11.45 6.89 23.49
N ARG A 231 10.34 6.93 24.24
CA ARG A 231 10.09 8.00 25.22
C ARG A 231 11.18 8.10 26.30
N SER A 232 11.83 6.98 26.62
CA SER A 232 12.92 6.96 27.63
C SER A 232 14.27 7.47 27.10
N LEU A 233 14.40 7.77 25.81
CA LEU A 233 15.64 8.26 25.22
C LEU A 233 15.76 9.78 25.42
N ASP A 234 16.94 10.25 25.81
CA ASP A 234 17.26 11.65 26.19
C ASP A 234 16.96 12.74 25.12
N GLN A 235 16.49 12.36 23.94
CA GLN A 235 16.14 13.28 22.84
C GLN A 235 14.70 13.77 22.87
N LEU A 236 13.86 13.09 23.65
CA LEU A 236 12.43 13.37 23.75
C LEU A 236 12.12 13.86 25.15
N GLY A 237 11.12 14.74 25.24
CA GLY A 237 10.70 15.31 26.50
C GLY A 237 9.97 14.27 27.36
N PRO A 238 10.00 14.38 28.70
CA PRO A 238 9.19 13.52 29.57
C PRO A 238 7.68 13.68 29.30
N ASP A 239 7.28 14.78 28.65
CA ASP A 239 5.90 15.11 28.27
C ASP A 239 5.50 14.56 26.89
N ASP A 240 6.44 13.97 26.13
CA ASP A 240 6.12 13.39 24.83
C ASP A 240 5.22 12.16 25.03
N ARG A 241 4.06 12.18 24.38
CA ARG A 241 3.05 11.13 24.46
C ARG A 241 3.46 9.98 23.55
N ILE A 242 2.94 8.80 23.86
CA ILE A 242 3.15 7.60 23.04
C ILE A 242 1.82 7.05 22.56
N ALA A 243 1.79 6.51 21.35
CA ALA A 243 0.63 5.82 20.83
C ALA A 243 1.03 4.60 20.00
N VAL A 244 0.11 3.63 19.94
CA VAL A 244 0.18 2.52 18.97
C VAL A 244 -0.84 2.73 17.87
N LEU A 245 -0.38 2.59 16.62
CA LEU A 245 -1.17 2.69 15.40
C LEU A 245 -1.52 1.28 14.90
N LEU A 246 -2.82 0.98 14.82
CA LEU A 246 -3.35 -0.35 14.52
C LEU A 246 -4.32 -0.35 13.33
N PRO A 247 -4.41 -1.46 12.57
CA PRO A 247 -5.31 -1.56 11.43
C PRO A 247 -6.79 -1.73 11.81
N GLY A 248 -7.10 -1.82 13.11
CA GLY A 248 -8.44 -1.94 13.68
C GLY A 248 -8.38 -1.79 15.19
N ARG A 249 -9.54 -1.65 15.85
CA ARG A 249 -9.60 -1.53 17.31
C ARG A 249 -9.27 -2.88 17.97
N PRO A 250 -8.28 -2.97 18.88
CA PRO A 250 -7.98 -4.20 19.60
C PRO A 250 -9.08 -4.52 20.62
N GLY A 251 -9.03 -5.71 21.22
CA GLY A 251 -9.96 -6.12 22.27
C GLY A 251 -9.89 -5.22 23.50
N ASP A 252 -10.99 -5.09 24.24
CA ASP A 252 -11.09 -4.16 25.38
C ASP A 252 -10.05 -4.42 26.50
N GLU A 253 -9.56 -5.65 26.62
CA GLU A 253 -8.47 -5.99 27.55
C GLU A 253 -7.16 -5.28 27.19
N VAL A 254 -6.80 -5.27 25.92
CA VAL A 254 -5.63 -4.56 25.40
C VAL A 254 -5.82 -3.05 25.50
N VAL A 255 -7.01 -2.54 25.20
CA VAL A 255 -7.30 -1.10 25.38
C VAL A 255 -7.09 -0.68 26.83
N ARG A 256 -7.59 -1.47 27.79
CA ARG A 256 -7.33 -1.23 29.22
C ARG A 256 -5.84 -1.26 29.56
N LEU A 257 -5.08 -2.20 28.99
CA LEU A 257 -3.63 -2.26 29.17
C LEU A 257 -2.95 -0.98 28.69
N LEU A 258 -3.28 -0.49 27.48
CA LEU A 258 -2.71 0.74 26.94
C LEU A 258 -2.99 1.95 27.84
N TRP A 259 -4.23 2.11 28.32
CA TRP A 259 -4.57 3.19 29.24
C TRP A 259 -3.86 3.13 30.58
N VAL A 260 -3.65 1.93 31.15
CA VAL A 260 -2.88 1.76 32.40
C VAL A 260 -1.46 2.30 32.27
N TYR A 261 -0.88 2.23 31.07
CA TYR A 261 0.48 2.71 30.78
C TYR A 261 0.53 4.11 30.14
N ASP A 262 -0.60 4.83 30.13
CA ASP A 262 -0.73 6.16 29.51
C ASP A 262 -0.33 6.16 28.02
N VAL A 263 -0.78 5.12 27.29
CA VAL A 263 -0.51 4.94 25.87
C VAL A 263 -1.78 5.22 25.07
N GLY A 264 -1.67 6.10 24.08
CA GLY A 264 -2.72 6.37 23.11
C GLY A 264 -2.96 5.20 22.16
N LEU A 265 -4.18 5.10 21.67
CA LEU A 265 -4.58 4.13 20.66
C LEU A 265 -5.04 4.89 19.42
N ILE A 266 -4.38 4.63 18.30
CA ILE A 266 -4.78 5.13 16.99
C ILE A 266 -5.19 3.91 16.18
N TYR A 267 -6.38 3.89 15.62
CA TYR A 267 -6.84 2.75 14.82
C TYR A 267 -7.71 3.16 13.66
N ARG A 268 -7.72 2.31 12.64
CA ARG A 268 -8.60 2.49 11.49
C ARG A 268 -10.03 2.03 11.81
N ASP A 269 -10.99 2.88 11.47
CA ASP A 269 -12.42 2.59 11.49
C ASP A 269 -13.03 2.99 10.14
N ASP A 270 -13.28 1.99 9.30
CA ASP A 270 -13.69 2.14 7.90
C ASP A 270 -12.75 3.07 7.07
N GLU A 271 -13.27 4.24 6.65
CA GLU A 271 -12.57 5.24 5.84
C GLU A 271 -11.81 6.30 6.66
N ALA A 272 -11.82 6.21 7.99
CA ALA A 272 -11.19 7.19 8.88
C ALA A 272 -10.28 6.53 9.92
N PHE A 273 -9.43 7.35 10.54
CA PHE A 273 -8.74 6.97 11.76
C PHE A 273 -9.44 7.57 12.97
N LYS A 274 -9.45 6.80 14.06
CA LYS A 274 -9.88 7.22 15.39
C LYS A 274 -8.69 7.24 16.32
N GLU A 275 -8.64 8.27 17.16
CA GLU A 275 -7.65 8.42 18.21
C GLU A 275 -8.37 8.35 19.57
N GLU A 276 -7.99 7.36 20.39
CA GLU A 276 -8.44 7.21 21.77
C GLU A 276 -7.24 7.48 22.70
N TRP A 277 -7.47 8.28 23.74
CA TRP A 277 -6.46 8.64 24.72
C TRP A 277 -6.97 8.33 26.13
N PRO A 278 -6.09 7.92 27.06
CA PRO A 278 -6.43 7.75 28.48
C PRO A 278 -6.86 9.06 29.15
#